data_AF-A0A931Y795-F1
#
_entry.id   AF-A0A931Y795-F1
#
_cell.length_a   1.000
_cell.length_b   1.000
_cell.length_c   1.000
_cell.angle_alpha   90.00
_cell.angle_beta   90.00
_cell.angle_gamma   90.00
#
_symmetry.space_group_name_H-M   'P 1'
#
loop_
_entity.id
_entity.type
_entity.pdbx_description
1 polymer ?
#
loop_
_entity_poly.entity_id
_entity_poly.type
_entity_poly.pdbx_seq_one_letter_code
_entity_poly.pdbx_strand_id
1 'polypeptide(L)'
;MDSGELQNTLKRLCKVMWDANVTNPITYVTQISYLLFLKMLEEMDTEQKESGNGNYKTMFAKFKIGSREVNFEPLRWSVLTSNPDNERMLRTLRDTLPQLAEHPLLSQGAKAIFANASVVVPNGATLRKAVDIISPISFQAEDADVKGDLFEILSSDLGSQKKAAQFRTPRHLIRVITEMVDPKIGETVCDPACGTGGFLIAAFEHISLANTSSDLIQEKVGPYGLPVRRGYGDKLTRKQWDFLQRKTLHGFEGDADILRMAAMNAVLHQFDHSPLVCRDSICGSEDTW
;
A
#
# COMPACT_ATOMS: atom_id res chain seq x y z
N MET A 1 11.03 10.67 -9.41
CA MET A 1 12.05 10.87 -8.36
C MET A 1 13.12 9.80 -8.51
N ASP A 2 14.43 10.07 -8.31
CA ASP A 2 15.42 8.98 -8.38
C ASP A 2 15.41 8.10 -7.10
N SER A 3 15.84 6.83 -7.21
CA SER A 3 15.82 5.86 -6.11
C SER A 3 16.63 6.30 -4.88
N GLY A 4 17.71 7.07 -5.07
CA GLY A 4 18.53 7.63 -4.01
C GLY A 4 17.85 8.79 -3.26
N GLU A 5 17.17 9.70 -3.97
CA GLU A 5 16.37 10.76 -3.33
C GLU A 5 15.23 10.17 -2.48
N LEU A 6 14.59 9.12 -2.99
CA LEU A 6 13.53 8.40 -2.33
C LEU A 6 14.03 7.72 -1.04
N GLN A 7 15.17 7.01 -1.12
CA GLN A 7 15.83 6.41 0.04
C GLN A 7 16.19 7.45 1.11
N ASN A 8 16.72 8.60 0.70
CA ASN A 8 17.07 9.68 1.62
C ASN A 8 15.83 10.27 2.30
N THR A 9 14.74 10.44 1.55
CA THR A 9 13.45 10.90 2.09
C THR A 9 12.91 9.95 3.14
N LEU A 10 12.93 8.63 2.86
CA LEU A 10 12.47 7.63 3.81
C LEU A 10 13.35 7.57 5.06
N LYS A 11 14.68 7.63 4.93
CA LYS A 11 15.59 7.69 6.07
C LYS A 11 15.29 8.88 6.98
N ARG A 12 14.97 10.05 6.39
CA ARG A 12 14.56 11.24 7.15
C ARG A 12 13.25 11.02 7.89
N LEU A 13 12.26 10.37 7.27
CA LEU A 13 10.99 10.03 7.91
C LEU A 13 11.17 9.06 9.08
N CYS A 14 11.93 7.98 8.87
CA CYS A 14 12.29 7.03 9.93
C CYS A 14 12.99 7.75 11.09
N LYS A 15 13.93 8.64 10.80
CA LYS A 15 14.63 9.44 11.80
C LYS A 15 13.70 10.32 12.61
N VAL A 16 12.72 10.99 11.99
CA VAL A 16 11.73 11.81 12.70
C VAL A 16 10.95 10.99 13.72
N MET A 17 10.54 9.77 13.36
CA MET A 17 9.81 8.87 14.26
C MET A 17 10.71 8.35 15.39
N TRP A 18 11.93 7.95 15.06
CA TRP A 18 12.92 7.49 16.01
C TRP A 18 13.27 8.55 17.06
N ASP A 19 13.58 9.78 16.61
CA ASP A 19 13.90 10.92 17.48
C ASP A 19 12.71 11.32 18.37
N ALA A 20 11.49 10.87 18.03
CA ALA A 20 10.28 11.06 18.81
C ALA A 20 9.93 9.85 19.72
N ASN A 21 10.86 8.93 19.94
CA ASN A 21 10.71 7.71 20.73
C ASN A 21 9.75 6.65 20.15
N VAL A 22 9.41 6.73 18.86
CA VAL A 22 8.74 5.63 18.14
C VAL A 22 9.83 4.73 17.56
N THR A 23 10.35 3.82 18.39
CA THR A 23 11.56 3.02 18.06
C THR A 23 11.28 1.66 17.44
N ASN A 24 10.03 1.17 17.50
CA ASN A 24 9.66 -0.09 16.84
C ASN A 24 9.57 0.13 15.31
N PRO A 25 10.37 -0.61 14.51
CA PRO A 25 10.35 -0.52 13.05
C PRO A 25 9.00 -0.67 12.41
N ILE A 26 8.27 -1.72 12.80
CA ILE A 26 6.96 -2.02 12.26
C ILE A 26 6.05 -0.82 12.51
N THR A 27 6.05 -0.30 13.74
CA THR A 27 5.24 0.83 14.15
C THR A 27 5.54 2.09 13.33
N TYR A 28 6.79 2.55 13.25
CA TYR A 28 7.06 3.79 12.53
C TYR A 28 6.81 3.67 11.03
N VAL A 29 7.06 2.50 10.41
CA VAL A 29 6.72 2.29 9.00
C VAL A 29 5.22 2.34 8.80
N THR A 30 4.43 1.68 9.64
CA THR A 30 2.96 1.78 9.58
C THR A 30 2.48 3.23 9.66
N GLN A 31 3.04 4.04 10.57
CA GLN A 31 2.66 5.45 10.69
C GLN A 31 3.05 6.28 9.45
N ILE A 32 4.25 6.06 8.90
CA ILE A 32 4.70 6.73 7.66
C ILE A 32 3.78 6.32 6.50
N SER A 33 3.47 5.04 6.38
CA SER A 33 2.61 4.52 5.32
C SER A 33 1.19 5.07 5.36
N TYR A 34 0.61 5.33 6.54
CA TYR A 34 -0.68 6.04 6.63
C TYR A 34 -0.63 7.43 6.00
N LEU A 35 0.44 8.18 6.25
CA LEU A 35 0.60 9.54 5.72
C LEU A 35 0.81 9.52 4.20
N LEU A 36 1.66 8.61 3.71
CA LEU A 36 1.85 8.42 2.27
C LEU A 36 0.54 8.05 1.59
N PHE A 37 -0.23 7.13 2.17
CA PHE A 37 -1.50 6.69 1.59
C PHE A 37 -2.55 7.80 1.58
N LEU A 38 -2.65 8.61 2.65
CA LEU A 38 -3.56 9.76 2.67
C LEU A 38 -3.25 10.75 1.55
N LYS A 39 -1.97 11.01 1.31
CA LYS A 39 -1.54 11.87 0.20
C LYS A 39 -1.92 11.26 -1.15
N MET A 40 -1.63 9.98 -1.34
CA MET A 40 -2.00 9.25 -2.56
C MET A 40 -3.51 9.26 -2.81
N LEU A 41 -4.34 9.12 -1.77
CA LEU A 41 -5.79 9.19 -1.89
C LEU A 41 -6.27 10.54 -2.41
N GLU A 42 -5.71 11.65 -1.95
CA GLU A 42 -6.06 12.98 -2.49
C GLU A 42 -5.62 13.14 -3.95
N GLU A 43 -4.44 12.66 -4.27
CA GLU A 43 -3.90 12.73 -5.62
C GLU A 43 -4.74 11.90 -6.62
N MET A 44 -5.18 10.70 -6.23
CA MET A 44 -6.11 9.86 -6.99
C MET A 44 -7.50 10.50 -7.13
N ASP A 45 -8.04 11.10 -6.06
CA ASP A 45 -9.30 11.85 -6.09
C ASP A 45 -9.25 13.00 -7.11
N THR A 46 -8.12 13.70 -7.15
CA THR A 46 -7.87 14.81 -8.07
C THR A 46 -7.77 14.33 -9.52
N GLU A 47 -7.02 13.26 -9.80
CA GLU A 47 -6.92 12.66 -11.14
C GLU A 47 -8.28 12.19 -11.68
N GLN A 48 -9.11 11.56 -10.84
CA GLN A 48 -10.45 11.12 -11.23
C GLN A 48 -11.37 12.30 -11.56
N LYS A 49 -11.25 13.40 -10.81
CA LYS A 49 -11.99 14.63 -11.07
C LYS A 49 -11.60 15.24 -12.43
N GLU A 50 -10.31 15.28 -12.72
CA GLU A 50 -9.77 15.85 -13.97
C GLU A 50 -10.06 15.00 -15.20
N SER A 51 -10.15 13.68 -15.03
CA SER A 51 -10.49 12.73 -16.11
C SER A 51 -11.91 12.93 -16.67
N GLY A 52 -12.74 13.79 -16.07
CA GLY A 52 -14.03 14.22 -16.63
C GLY A 52 -15.10 13.12 -16.70
N ASN A 53 -14.91 12.02 -15.97
CA ASN A 53 -15.88 10.93 -15.94
C ASN A 53 -17.12 11.42 -15.19
N GLY A 54 -18.28 11.56 -15.87
CA GLY A 54 -19.49 12.20 -15.33
C GLY A 54 -20.09 11.58 -14.05
N ASN A 55 -19.54 10.45 -13.60
CA ASN A 55 -19.88 9.77 -12.35
C ASN A 55 -18.86 10.00 -11.21
N TYR A 56 -17.95 10.97 -11.34
CA TYR A 56 -16.99 11.32 -10.30
C TYR A 56 -17.70 11.62 -8.96
N LYS A 57 -17.22 10.96 -7.90
CA LYS A 57 -17.59 11.24 -6.51
C LYS A 57 -16.32 11.36 -5.70
N THR A 58 -16.16 12.50 -5.03
CA THR A 58 -14.97 12.71 -4.20
C THR A 58 -14.95 11.74 -3.02
N MET A 59 -13.76 11.24 -2.66
CA MET A 59 -13.51 10.43 -1.47
C MET A 59 -13.50 11.26 -0.18
N PHE A 60 -13.45 12.60 -0.28
CA PHE A 60 -13.39 13.47 0.88
C PHE A 60 -14.70 14.26 0.97
N ALA A 61 -15.72 13.59 1.51
CA ALA A 61 -17.03 14.17 1.75
C ALA A 61 -17.64 13.54 3.01
N LYS A 62 -18.88 13.91 3.29
CA LYS A 62 -19.68 13.25 4.31
C LYS A 62 -20.31 12.00 3.74
N PHE A 63 -20.17 10.88 4.46
CA PHE A 63 -20.77 9.61 4.11
C PHE A 63 -21.56 9.05 5.27
N LYS A 64 -22.72 8.47 4.95
CA LYS A 64 -23.51 7.70 5.91
C LYS A 64 -22.94 6.29 6.00
N ILE A 65 -22.46 5.91 7.17
CA ILE A 65 -21.89 4.60 7.47
C ILE A 65 -22.74 3.98 8.57
N GLY A 66 -23.66 3.08 8.20
CA GLY A 66 -24.69 2.59 9.11
C GLY A 66 -25.59 3.71 9.63
N SER A 67 -25.61 3.92 10.95
CA SER A 67 -26.39 4.98 11.60
C SER A 67 -25.64 6.30 11.80
N ARG A 68 -24.32 6.33 11.58
CA ARG A 68 -23.48 7.52 11.74
C ARG A 68 -23.23 8.24 10.41
N GLU A 69 -23.01 9.54 10.48
CA GLU A 69 -22.47 10.34 9.38
C GLU A 69 -21.01 10.68 9.73
N VAL A 70 -20.09 10.34 8.82
CA VAL A 70 -18.65 10.58 8.99
C VAL A 70 -18.19 11.58 7.95
N ASN A 71 -17.48 12.62 8.38
CA ASN A 71 -16.91 13.63 7.50
C ASN A 71 -15.43 13.34 7.22
N PHE A 72 -15.08 13.01 5.99
CA PHE A 72 -13.71 12.72 5.57
C PHE A 72 -12.97 13.94 5.01
N GLU A 73 -13.65 15.06 4.76
CA GLU A 73 -13.01 16.29 4.27
C GLU A 73 -11.82 16.76 5.15
N PRO A 74 -11.87 16.67 6.49
CA PRO A 74 -10.73 17.02 7.34
C PRO A 74 -9.48 16.13 7.16
N LEU A 75 -9.62 14.94 6.55
CA LEU A 75 -8.48 14.06 6.21
C LEU A 75 -7.90 14.30 4.83
N ARG A 76 -8.55 15.11 3.98
CA ARG A 76 -7.97 15.50 2.69
C ARG A 76 -6.58 16.07 2.96
N TRP A 77 -5.56 15.54 2.29
CA TRP A 77 -4.17 15.81 2.67
C TRP A 77 -3.88 17.32 2.69
N SER A 78 -4.31 18.09 1.68
CA SER A 78 -4.21 19.55 1.63
C SER A 78 -4.94 20.27 2.76
N VAL A 79 -6.09 19.76 3.22
CA VAL A 79 -6.88 20.32 4.34
C VAL A 79 -6.23 20.00 5.68
N LEU A 80 -5.87 18.74 5.89
CA LEU A 80 -5.23 18.27 7.12
C LEU A 80 -3.92 19.02 7.37
N THR A 81 -3.07 19.11 6.33
CA THR A 81 -1.70 19.60 6.46
C THR A 81 -1.61 21.13 6.47
N SER A 82 -2.60 21.84 5.94
CA SER A 82 -2.67 23.32 6.00
C SER A 82 -3.06 23.84 7.39
N ASN A 83 -3.51 22.99 8.31
CA ASN A 83 -3.90 23.40 9.65
C ASN A 83 -2.67 23.87 10.48
N PRO A 84 -2.61 25.15 10.90
CA PRO A 84 -1.46 25.66 11.65
C PRO A 84 -1.38 25.11 13.09
N ASP A 85 -2.50 24.61 13.64
CA ASP A 85 -2.52 23.95 14.94
C ASP A 85 -2.13 22.47 14.78
N ASN A 86 -0.87 22.20 15.09
CA ASN A 86 -0.28 20.87 15.01
C ASN A 86 -0.99 19.82 15.87
N GLU A 87 -1.49 20.19 17.06
CA GLU A 87 -2.20 19.25 17.94
C GLU A 87 -3.61 18.99 17.43
N ARG A 88 -4.27 19.99 16.86
CA ARG A 88 -5.56 19.79 16.17
C ARG A 88 -5.39 18.90 14.94
N MET A 89 -4.33 19.08 14.15
CA MET A 89 -3.99 18.20 13.04
C MET A 89 -3.86 16.74 13.51
N LEU A 90 -3.11 16.49 14.60
CA LEU A 90 -2.94 15.15 15.14
C LEU A 90 -4.25 14.55 15.67
N ARG A 91 -5.09 15.35 16.35
CA ARG A 91 -6.43 14.89 16.79
C ARG A 91 -7.30 14.49 15.60
N THR A 92 -7.39 15.32 14.55
CA THR A 92 -8.15 15.00 13.34
C THR A 92 -7.67 13.69 12.71
N LEU A 93 -6.35 13.48 12.63
CA LEU A 93 -5.76 12.27 12.09
C LEU A 93 -6.14 11.05 12.94
N ARG A 94 -5.98 11.11 14.27
CA ARG A 94 -6.35 10.03 15.21
C ARG A 94 -7.83 9.67 15.13
N ASP A 95 -8.71 10.67 15.09
CA ASP A 95 -10.15 10.46 15.19
C ASP A 95 -10.75 9.95 13.88
N THR A 96 -10.20 10.37 12.74
CA THR A 96 -10.82 10.12 11.43
C THR A 96 -10.13 9.00 10.65
N LEU A 97 -8.80 8.83 10.75
CA LEU A 97 -8.05 7.85 9.94
C LEU A 97 -8.61 6.42 10.07
N PRO A 98 -8.94 5.90 11.28
CA PRO A 98 -9.45 4.54 11.40
C PRO A 98 -10.80 4.33 10.68
N GLN A 99 -11.56 5.42 10.48
CA GLN A 99 -12.87 5.36 9.82
C GLN A 99 -12.75 5.09 8.30
N LEU A 100 -11.55 5.22 7.72
CA LEU A 100 -11.31 4.86 6.32
C LEU A 100 -11.52 3.36 6.05
N ALA A 101 -11.45 2.51 7.09
CA ALA A 101 -11.76 1.08 6.98
C ALA A 101 -13.19 0.79 6.49
N GLU A 102 -14.11 1.73 6.71
CA GLU A 102 -15.52 1.61 6.33
C GLU A 102 -15.91 2.58 5.19
N HIS A 103 -14.92 3.24 4.57
CA HIS A 103 -15.18 4.27 3.57
C HIS A 103 -15.88 3.70 2.31
N PRO A 104 -17.06 4.19 1.90
CA PRO A 104 -17.88 3.53 0.88
C PRO A 104 -17.24 3.52 -0.52
N LEU A 105 -16.41 4.51 -0.84
CA LEU A 105 -15.74 4.60 -2.15
C LEU A 105 -14.35 3.95 -2.19
N LEU A 106 -13.82 3.49 -1.06
CA LEU A 106 -12.53 2.80 -1.06
C LEU A 106 -12.68 1.34 -1.46
N SER A 107 -11.69 0.84 -2.19
CA SER A 107 -11.59 -0.58 -2.53
C SER A 107 -11.42 -1.44 -1.29
N GLN A 108 -11.70 -2.75 -1.38
CA GLN A 108 -11.53 -3.64 -0.24
C GLN A 108 -10.06 -3.72 0.19
N GLY A 109 -9.13 -3.64 -0.78
CA GLY A 109 -7.68 -3.49 -0.54
C GLY A 109 -7.37 -2.26 0.31
N ALA A 110 -7.85 -1.10 -0.11
CA ALA A 110 -7.61 0.15 0.60
C ALA A 110 -8.24 0.17 2.00
N LYS A 111 -9.42 -0.43 2.18
CA LYS A 111 -10.07 -0.56 3.50
C LYS A 111 -9.26 -1.40 4.48
N ALA A 112 -8.67 -2.50 4.02
CA ALA A 112 -7.87 -3.39 4.85
C ALA A 112 -6.65 -2.68 5.47
N ILE A 113 -6.11 -1.66 4.79
CA ILE A 113 -5.03 -0.82 5.30
C ILE A 113 -5.42 -0.14 6.62
N PHE A 114 -6.68 0.29 6.74
CA PHE A 114 -7.17 1.08 7.86
C PHE A 114 -7.92 0.25 8.92
N ALA A 115 -8.14 -1.04 8.67
CA ALA A 115 -8.76 -1.92 9.64
C ALA A 115 -7.97 -1.92 10.95
N ASN A 116 -8.64 -1.58 12.06
CA ASN A 116 -8.05 -1.41 13.39
C ASN A 116 -6.83 -0.46 13.41
N ALA A 117 -6.76 0.50 12.49
CA ALA A 117 -5.68 1.47 12.45
C ALA A 117 -5.64 2.31 13.73
N SER A 118 -4.42 2.57 14.20
CA SER A 118 -4.17 3.44 15.35
C SER A 118 -3.00 4.38 15.04
N VAL A 119 -3.20 5.65 15.35
CA VAL A 119 -2.19 6.69 15.13
C VAL A 119 -1.41 6.92 16.42
N VAL A 120 -0.19 6.40 16.45
CA VAL A 120 0.69 6.43 17.63
C VAL A 120 1.78 7.50 17.55
N VAL A 121 1.69 8.41 16.57
CA VAL A 121 2.55 9.60 16.51
C VAL A 121 2.39 10.38 17.82
N PRO A 122 3.48 10.69 18.56
CA PRO A 122 3.38 11.11 19.95
C PRO A 122 2.77 12.50 20.15
N ASN A 123 3.12 13.46 19.28
CA ASN A 123 2.65 14.84 19.35
C ASN A 123 2.57 15.48 17.96
N GLY A 124 1.88 16.62 17.89
CA GLY A 124 1.63 17.33 16.64
C GLY A 124 2.89 17.85 15.96
N ALA A 125 3.93 18.21 16.72
CA ALA A 125 5.19 18.68 16.16
C ALA A 125 5.93 17.56 15.39
N THR A 126 5.91 16.33 15.90
CA THR A 126 6.42 15.16 15.17
C THR A 126 5.62 14.91 13.90
N LEU A 127 4.29 14.97 13.96
CA LEU A 127 3.44 14.83 12.78
C LEU A 127 3.76 15.90 11.72
N ARG A 128 3.90 17.17 12.14
CA ARG A 128 4.28 18.28 11.26
C ARG A 128 5.58 18.02 10.52
N LYS A 129 6.64 17.62 11.23
CA LYS A 129 7.93 17.27 10.61
C LYS A 129 7.80 16.18 9.55
N ALA A 130 7.02 15.13 9.82
CA ALA A 130 6.79 14.06 8.85
C ALA A 130 6.00 14.56 7.62
N VAL A 131 4.94 15.35 7.86
CA VAL A 131 4.15 15.99 6.80
C VAL A 131 5.02 16.89 5.91
N ASP A 132 5.90 17.70 6.49
CA ASP A 132 6.76 18.62 5.73
C ASP A 132 7.76 17.86 4.83
N ILE A 133 8.22 16.68 5.26
CA ILE A 133 9.07 15.80 4.45
C ILE A 133 8.29 15.15 3.30
N ILE A 134 7.01 14.78 3.51
CA ILE A 134 6.15 14.14 2.50
C ILE A 134 5.56 15.16 1.51
N SER A 135 5.32 16.39 1.94
CA SER A 135 4.69 17.45 1.14
C SER A 135 5.31 17.71 -0.25
N PRO A 136 6.64 17.71 -0.44
CA PRO A 136 7.23 17.92 -1.77
C PRO A 136 7.16 16.69 -2.70
N ILE A 137 6.85 15.51 -2.19
CA ILE A 137 6.71 14.29 -3.02
C ILE A 137 5.46 14.47 -3.89
N SER A 138 5.49 14.13 -5.17
CA SER A 138 4.27 14.02 -5.99
C SER A 138 4.15 12.59 -6.46
N PHE A 139 3.01 11.94 -6.27
CA PHE A 139 2.74 10.60 -6.79
C PHE A 139 1.97 10.65 -8.11
N GLN A 140 1.27 11.73 -8.45
CA GLN A 140 0.52 11.83 -9.71
C GLN A 140 1.41 11.66 -10.95
N ALA A 141 2.61 12.23 -10.90
CA ALA A 141 3.57 12.15 -11.99
C ALA A 141 4.35 10.82 -12.02
N GLU A 142 4.22 10.02 -10.97
CA GLU A 142 4.97 8.78 -10.79
C GLU A 142 4.07 7.59 -11.14
N ASP A 143 4.61 6.61 -11.85
CA ASP A 143 3.87 5.40 -12.17
C ASP A 143 3.69 4.50 -10.94
N ALA A 144 2.83 3.49 -11.06
CA ALA A 144 2.58 2.52 -10.00
C ALA A 144 3.87 1.79 -9.57
N ASP A 145 4.85 1.63 -10.47
CA ASP A 145 6.11 0.97 -10.16
C ASP A 145 6.93 1.79 -9.17
N VAL A 146 7.07 3.11 -9.39
CA VAL A 146 7.80 4.00 -8.46
C VAL A 146 7.12 4.01 -7.09
N LYS A 147 5.79 3.98 -7.05
CA LYS A 147 5.01 3.91 -5.80
C LYS A 147 5.21 2.57 -5.08
N GLY A 148 5.26 1.46 -5.82
CA GLY A 148 5.60 0.14 -5.29
C GLY A 148 7.03 0.09 -4.77
N ASP A 149 7.99 0.62 -5.53
CA ASP A 149 9.40 0.69 -5.18
C ASP A 149 9.64 1.51 -3.90
N LEU A 150 8.89 2.61 -3.73
CA LEU A 150 8.90 3.40 -2.50
C LEU A 150 8.57 2.54 -1.28
N PHE A 151 7.50 1.75 -1.35
CA PHE A 151 7.11 0.88 -0.25
C PHE A 151 8.05 -0.31 -0.08
N GLU A 152 8.64 -0.82 -1.16
CA GLU A 152 9.67 -1.85 -1.09
C GLU A 152 10.94 -1.36 -0.40
N ILE A 153 11.35 -0.12 -0.66
CA ILE A 153 12.49 0.50 0.00
C ILE A 153 12.16 0.74 1.48
N LEU A 154 10.97 1.28 1.78
CA LEU A 154 10.51 1.49 3.16
C LEU A 154 10.46 0.16 3.95
N SER A 155 9.98 -0.90 3.30
CA SER A 155 9.95 -2.25 3.86
C SER A 155 11.33 -2.91 3.91
N SER A 156 12.28 -2.49 3.07
CA SER A 156 13.65 -2.99 3.13
C SER A 156 14.41 -2.49 4.34
N ASP A 157 14.13 -1.26 4.76
CA ASP A 157 14.71 -0.66 5.95
C ASP A 157 14.24 -1.40 7.22
N LEU A 158 13.00 -1.92 7.23
CA LEU A 158 12.52 -2.87 8.26
C LEU A 158 13.40 -4.12 8.33
N GLY A 159 13.69 -4.73 7.18
CA GLY A 159 14.44 -5.99 7.10
C GLY A 159 15.89 -5.91 7.59
N SER A 160 16.46 -4.72 7.74
CA SER A 160 17.80 -4.51 8.28
C SER A 160 17.87 -4.75 9.80
N GLN A 161 16.74 -4.75 10.50
CA GLN A 161 16.66 -5.04 11.93
C GLN A 161 16.28 -6.51 12.18
N LYS A 162 17.05 -7.20 13.04
CA LYS A 162 16.96 -8.66 13.29
C LYS A 162 15.55 -9.23 13.51
N LYS A 163 14.63 -8.46 14.11
CA LYS A 163 13.25 -8.90 14.38
C LYS A 163 12.30 -8.77 13.18
N ALA A 164 12.56 -7.84 12.25
CA ALA A 164 11.69 -7.59 11.10
C ALA A 164 12.15 -8.33 9.83
N ALA A 165 13.39 -8.84 9.81
CA ALA A 165 13.90 -9.72 8.75
C ALA A 165 13.08 -11.01 8.57
N GLN A 166 12.38 -11.49 9.62
CA GLN A 166 11.60 -12.73 9.57
C GLN A 166 10.35 -12.65 8.66
N PHE A 167 9.90 -11.45 8.30
CA PHE A 167 8.69 -11.23 7.51
C PHE A 167 8.97 -10.95 6.03
N ARG A 168 10.22 -11.14 5.58
CA ARG A 168 10.64 -10.76 4.23
C ARG A 168 11.57 -11.77 3.58
N THR A 169 11.24 -12.12 2.33
CA THR A 169 12.10 -12.88 1.44
C THR A 169 12.82 -11.93 0.47
N PRO A 170 14.13 -12.09 0.22
CA PRO A 170 14.85 -11.29 -0.78
C PRO A 170 14.21 -11.36 -2.17
N ARG A 171 14.06 -10.20 -2.83
CA ARG A 171 13.29 -10.08 -4.08
C ARG A 171 13.83 -10.92 -5.24
N HIS A 172 15.15 -11.06 -5.33
CA HIS A 172 15.75 -11.91 -6.36
C HIS A 172 15.37 -13.39 -6.19
N LEU A 173 15.23 -13.88 -4.94
CA LEU A 173 14.77 -15.24 -4.67
C LEU A 173 13.29 -15.39 -5.03
N ILE A 174 12.44 -14.43 -4.64
CA ILE A 174 11.01 -14.43 -4.99
C ILE A 174 10.84 -14.55 -6.50
N ARG A 175 11.58 -13.75 -7.28
CA ARG A 175 11.49 -13.75 -8.75
C ARG A 175 11.91 -15.08 -9.35
N VAL A 176 13.07 -15.60 -8.96
CA VAL A 176 13.55 -16.90 -9.46
C VAL A 176 12.54 -18.00 -9.15
N ILE A 177 12.01 -18.05 -7.94
CA ILE A 177 11.00 -19.05 -7.56
C ILE A 177 9.72 -18.86 -8.38
N THR A 178 9.25 -17.62 -8.56
CA THR A 178 8.03 -17.33 -9.34
C THR A 178 8.21 -17.71 -10.81
N GLU A 179 9.37 -17.41 -11.40
CA GLU A 179 9.72 -17.79 -12.77
C GLU A 179 9.79 -19.31 -12.95
N MET A 180 10.29 -20.04 -11.94
CA MET A 180 10.33 -21.51 -11.96
C MET A 180 8.94 -22.14 -11.81
N VAL A 181 8.08 -21.55 -10.98
CA VAL A 181 6.69 -22.01 -10.79
C VAL A 181 5.83 -21.67 -12.02
N ASP A 182 6.10 -20.54 -12.66
CA ASP A 182 5.46 -20.05 -13.88
C ASP A 182 3.90 -19.99 -13.81
N PRO A 183 3.32 -19.29 -12.82
CA PRO A 183 1.87 -19.27 -12.60
C PRO A 183 1.12 -18.68 -13.79
N LYS A 184 -0.04 -19.25 -14.13
CA LYS A 184 -0.85 -18.88 -15.29
C LYS A 184 -2.22 -18.34 -14.91
N ILE A 185 -2.79 -17.55 -15.82
CA ILE A 185 -4.17 -17.08 -15.68
C ILE A 185 -5.16 -18.26 -15.63
N GLY A 186 -6.06 -18.25 -14.65
CA GLY A 186 -7.00 -19.34 -14.39
C GLY A 186 -6.55 -20.28 -13.27
N GLU A 187 -5.28 -20.22 -12.85
CA GLU A 187 -4.78 -20.92 -11.68
C GLU A 187 -5.01 -20.12 -10.40
N THR A 188 -4.79 -20.79 -9.26
CA THR A 188 -4.81 -20.17 -7.93
C THR A 188 -3.44 -20.32 -7.28
N VAL A 189 -3.01 -19.28 -6.57
CA VAL A 189 -1.73 -19.16 -5.88
C VAL A 189 -2.01 -18.83 -4.42
N CYS A 190 -1.47 -19.64 -3.52
CA CYS A 190 -1.59 -19.43 -2.09
C CYS A 190 -0.22 -19.22 -1.45
N ASP A 191 -0.09 -18.14 -0.67
CA ASP A 191 1.04 -17.90 0.22
C ASP A 191 0.54 -17.91 1.68
N PRO A 192 0.73 -19.03 2.41
CA PRO A 192 0.19 -19.20 3.76
C PRO A 192 0.97 -18.45 4.85
N ALA A 193 2.07 -17.77 4.50
CA ALA A 193 2.85 -16.95 5.43
C ALA A 193 3.38 -15.74 4.66
N CYS A 194 2.44 -14.94 4.15
CA CYS A 194 2.74 -14.02 3.06
C CYS A 194 3.63 -12.84 3.44
N GLY A 195 3.83 -12.57 4.73
CA GLY A 195 4.61 -11.44 5.21
C GLY A 195 4.11 -10.16 4.54
N THR A 196 4.99 -9.43 3.86
CA THR A 196 4.66 -8.20 3.10
C THR A 196 4.02 -8.44 1.72
N GLY A 197 3.53 -9.65 1.42
CA GLY A 197 2.82 -10.01 0.19
C GLY A 197 3.73 -10.29 -1.01
N GLY A 198 5.01 -10.60 -0.76
CA GLY A 198 6.03 -10.54 -1.80
C GLY A 198 5.85 -11.52 -2.96
N PHE A 199 5.49 -12.78 -2.67
CA PHE A 199 5.22 -13.80 -3.70
C PHE A 199 3.91 -13.54 -4.45
N LEU A 200 2.88 -13.03 -3.77
CA LEU A 200 1.59 -12.75 -4.39
C LEU A 200 1.70 -11.63 -5.43
N ILE A 201 2.44 -10.58 -5.09
CA ILE A 201 2.75 -9.49 -6.03
C ILE A 201 3.55 -10.02 -7.22
N ALA A 202 4.59 -10.83 -6.97
CA ALA A 202 5.38 -11.40 -8.05
C ALA A 202 4.54 -12.30 -8.98
N ALA A 203 3.63 -13.12 -8.42
CA ALA A 203 2.73 -13.95 -9.21
C ALA A 203 1.75 -13.10 -10.05
N PHE A 204 1.18 -12.04 -9.47
CA PHE A 204 0.32 -11.10 -10.19
C PHE A 204 1.05 -10.45 -11.38
N GLU A 205 2.26 -9.95 -11.12
CA GLU A 205 3.10 -9.30 -12.12
C GLU A 205 3.54 -10.27 -13.21
N HIS A 206 3.85 -11.52 -12.85
CA HIS A 206 4.23 -12.57 -13.78
C HIS A 206 3.09 -12.92 -14.73
N ILE A 207 1.88 -13.13 -14.19
CA ILE A 207 0.68 -13.39 -15.01
C ILE A 207 0.37 -12.20 -15.90
N SER A 208 0.44 -10.98 -15.36
CA SER A 208 0.18 -9.75 -16.14
C SER A 208 1.19 -9.60 -17.27
N LEU A 209 2.48 -9.76 -17.00
CA LEU A 209 3.56 -9.71 -17.99
C LEU A 209 3.38 -10.75 -19.11
N ALA A 210 3.07 -12.00 -18.74
CA ALA A 210 2.84 -13.09 -19.70
C ALA A 210 1.65 -12.81 -20.63
N ASN A 211 0.69 -11.99 -20.18
CA ASN A 211 -0.51 -11.60 -20.93
C ASN A 211 -0.43 -10.15 -21.42
N THR A 212 0.78 -9.63 -21.67
CA THR A 212 0.98 -8.28 -22.22
C THR A 212 1.45 -8.33 -23.67
N SER A 213 1.02 -7.37 -24.50
CA SER A 213 1.54 -7.13 -25.85
C SER A 213 2.99 -6.65 -25.80
N SER A 214 3.85 -7.14 -26.69
CA SER A 214 5.31 -6.94 -26.58
C SER A 214 5.74 -5.47 -26.60
N ASP A 215 4.99 -4.64 -27.30
CA ASP A 215 5.14 -3.19 -27.41
C ASP A 215 4.72 -2.42 -26.14
N LEU A 216 3.95 -3.05 -25.25
CA LEU A 216 3.50 -2.49 -23.98
C LEU A 216 4.33 -3.01 -22.78
N ILE A 217 5.30 -3.90 -23.02
CA ILE A 217 6.22 -4.36 -21.97
C ILE A 217 7.22 -3.26 -21.67
N GLN A 218 7.33 -2.88 -20.40
CA GLN A 218 8.30 -1.91 -19.93
C GLN A 218 9.46 -2.64 -19.26
N GLU A 219 10.69 -2.22 -19.58
CA GLU A 219 11.89 -2.65 -18.89
C GLU A 219 12.45 -1.49 -18.10
N LYS A 220 12.59 -1.68 -16.79
CA LYS A 220 13.05 -0.66 -15.85
C LYS A 220 14.10 -1.24 -14.91
N VAL A 221 14.92 -0.36 -14.35
CA VAL A 221 15.84 -0.73 -13.26
C VAL A 221 15.05 -0.63 -11.96
N GLY A 222 14.87 -1.76 -11.28
CA GLY A 222 14.20 -1.80 -9.99
C GLY A 222 15.04 -1.14 -8.89
N PRO A 223 14.50 -1.08 -7.66
CA PRO A 223 15.10 -0.30 -6.57
C PRO A 223 16.43 -0.85 -6.07
N TYR A 224 16.77 -2.09 -6.48
CA TYR A 224 18.02 -2.78 -6.16
C TYR A 224 19.01 -2.82 -7.33
N GLY A 225 18.79 -2.03 -8.39
CA GLY A 225 19.69 -1.96 -9.54
C GLY A 225 19.58 -3.12 -10.52
N LEU A 226 18.57 -3.99 -10.37
CA LEU A 226 18.33 -5.13 -11.27
C LEU A 226 17.27 -4.78 -12.31
N PRO A 227 17.44 -5.21 -13.58
CA PRO A 227 16.40 -5.04 -14.59
C PRO A 227 15.14 -5.81 -14.19
N VAL A 228 14.00 -5.20 -14.49
CA VAL A 228 12.66 -5.73 -14.22
C VAL A 228 11.82 -5.51 -15.46
N ARG A 229 11.13 -6.56 -15.91
CA ARG A 229 10.12 -6.46 -16.96
C ARG A 229 8.75 -6.38 -16.32
N ARG A 230 7.93 -5.45 -16.78
CA ARG A 230 6.56 -5.20 -16.33
C ARG A 230 5.61 -5.21 -17.50
N GLY A 231 4.40 -5.67 -17.26
CA GLY A 231 3.33 -5.66 -18.25
C GLY A 231 1.97 -5.44 -17.60
N TYR A 232 1.07 -4.84 -18.36
CA TYR A 232 -0.25 -4.40 -17.90
C TYR A 232 -1.36 -5.45 -18.07
N GLY A 233 -1.06 -6.57 -18.71
CA GLY A 233 -2.03 -7.63 -18.95
C GLY A 233 -3.10 -7.25 -19.96
N ASP A 234 -2.81 -6.43 -20.96
CA ASP A 234 -3.78 -5.93 -21.96
C ASP A 234 -4.45 -7.04 -22.78
N LYS A 235 -3.84 -8.22 -22.87
CA LYS A 235 -4.43 -9.38 -23.55
C LYS A 235 -5.43 -10.15 -22.67
N LEU A 236 -5.52 -9.83 -21.38
CA LEU A 236 -6.50 -10.44 -20.48
C LEU A 236 -7.90 -9.95 -20.85
N THR A 237 -8.81 -10.88 -21.07
CA THR A 237 -10.24 -10.54 -21.16
C THR A 237 -10.73 -9.96 -19.85
N ARG A 238 -11.84 -9.22 -19.86
CA ARG A 238 -12.43 -8.67 -18.62
C ARG A 238 -12.67 -9.74 -17.55
N LYS A 239 -13.17 -10.91 -17.96
CA LYS A 239 -13.40 -12.05 -17.06
C LYS A 239 -12.10 -12.58 -16.44
N GLN A 240 -11.03 -12.66 -17.23
CA GLN A 240 -9.71 -13.07 -16.73
C GLN A 240 -9.12 -12.03 -15.79
N TRP A 241 -9.22 -10.74 -16.12
CA TRP A 241 -8.81 -9.66 -15.23
C TRP A 241 -9.54 -9.72 -13.89
N ASP A 242 -10.87 -9.86 -13.93
CA ASP A 242 -11.69 -9.97 -12.72
C ASP A 242 -11.33 -11.24 -11.91
N PHE A 243 -10.98 -12.35 -12.57
CA PHE A 243 -10.49 -13.56 -11.90
C PHE A 243 -9.12 -13.35 -11.25
N LEU A 244 -8.17 -12.75 -11.96
CA LEU A 244 -6.83 -12.42 -11.44
C LEU A 244 -6.93 -11.54 -10.19
N GLN A 245 -7.77 -10.51 -10.25
CA GLN A 245 -7.96 -9.55 -9.16
C GLN A 245 -8.65 -10.14 -7.92
N ARG A 246 -9.51 -11.16 -8.07
CA ARG A 246 -10.43 -11.59 -6.99
C ARG A 246 -10.33 -13.04 -6.57
N LYS A 247 -9.73 -13.90 -7.39
CA LYS A 247 -9.80 -15.37 -7.26
C LYS A 247 -8.48 -16.08 -7.48
N THR A 248 -7.48 -15.44 -8.07
CA THR A 248 -6.18 -16.08 -8.29
C THR A 248 -5.31 -16.09 -7.04
N LEU A 249 -5.30 -15.02 -6.24
CA LEU A 249 -4.29 -14.83 -5.19
C LEU A 249 -4.91 -14.98 -3.80
N HIS A 250 -4.23 -15.72 -2.92
CA HIS A 250 -4.64 -15.93 -1.53
C HIS A 250 -3.43 -15.82 -0.60
N GLY A 251 -3.45 -14.87 0.33
CA GLY A 251 -2.38 -14.64 1.30
C GLY A 251 -2.87 -14.72 2.74
N PHE A 252 -2.10 -15.40 3.59
CA PHE A 252 -2.36 -15.48 5.02
C PHE A 252 -1.20 -14.92 5.83
N GLU A 253 -1.52 -14.08 6.81
CA GLU A 253 -0.57 -13.55 7.79
C GLU A 253 -1.26 -13.44 9.15
N GLY A 254 -0.56 -13.85 10.21
CA GLY A 254 -1.10 -13.85 11.57
C GLY A 254 -0.96 -12.50 12.27
N ASP A 255 0.05 -11.70 11.89
CA ASP A 255 0.30 -10.38 12.45
C ASP A 255 -0.45 -9.29 11.67
N ALA A 256 -1.37 -8.59 12.34
CA ALA A 256 -2.20 -7.56 11.73
C ALA A 256 -1.41 -6.35 11.20
N ASP A 257 -0.27 -6.01 11.81
CA ASP A 257 0.57 -4.90 11.34
C ASP A 257 1.33 -5.29 10.07
N ILE A 258 1.78 -6.54 9.97
CA ILE A 258 2.43 -7.08 8.75
C ILE A 258 1.41 -7.24 7.62
N LEU A 259 0.23 -7.77 7.92
CA LEU A 259 -0.88 -7.87 6.96
C LEU A 259 -1.23 -6.50 6.38
N ARG A 260 -1.20 -5.46 7.21
CA ARG A 260 -1.43 -4.08 6.78
C ARG A 260 -0.35 -3.60 5.80
N MET A 261 0.93 -3.90 6.07
CA MET A 261 2.01 -3.59 5.14
C MET A 261 1.84 -4.33 3.81
N ALA A 262 1.42 -5.59 3.85
CA ALA A 262 1.09 -6.34 2.64
C ALA A 262 -0.08 -5.74 1.87
N ALA A 263 -1.13 -5.29 2.56
CA ALA A 263 -2.30 -4.64 1.93
C ALA A 263 -1.90 -3.32 1.26
N MET A 264 -1.04 -2.53 1.92
CA MET A 264 -0.46 -1.33 1.32
C MET A 264 0.33 -1.70 0.07
N ASN A 265 1.22 -2.70 0.16
CA ASN A 265 2.05 -3.14 -0.97
C ASN A 265 1.21 -3.62 -2.15
N ALA A 266 0.15 -4.39 -1.89
CA ALA A 266 -0.77 -4.88 -2.90
C ALA A 266 -1.49 -3.73 -3.62
N VAL A 267 -2.06 -2.75 -2.88
CA VAL A 267 -2.77 -1.62 -3.50
C VAL A 267 -1.86 -0.82 -4.44
N LEU A 268 -0.58 -0.66 -4.09
CA LEU A 268 0.39 0.06 -4.92
C LEU A 268 0.76 -0.69 -6.19
N HIS A 269 0.73 -2.03 -6.13
CA HIS A 269 0.91 -2.91 -7.28
C HIS A 269 -0.42 -3.18 -8.02
N GLN A 270 -1.40 -2.28 -7.89
CA GLN A 270 -2.68 -2.26 -8.62
C GLN A 270 -3.65 -3.40 -8.26
N PHE A 271 -3.59 -3.87 -7.01
CA PHE A 271 -4.59 -4.81 -6.51
C PHE A 271 -5.86 -4.04 -6.14
N ASP A 272 -6.95 -4.31 -6.86
CA ASP A 272 -8.27 -3.75 -6.59
C ASP A 272 -8.92 -4.40 -5.36
N HIS A 273 -8.59 -5.67 -5.10
CA HIS A 273 -9.06 -6.43 -3.94
C HIS A 273 -7.87 -6.89 -3.11
N SER A 274 -8.02 -6.92 -1.78
CA SER A 274 -7.01 -7.53 -0.94
C SER A 274 -7.15 -9.05 -1.03
N PRO A 275 -6.13 -9.80 -1.51
CA PRO A 275 -6.10 -11.25 -1.42
C PRO A 275 -5.69 -11.72 -0.01
N LEU A 276 -5.47 -10.78 0.91
CA LEU A 276 -4.78 -10.98 2.18
C LEU A 276 -5.81 -11.12 3.30
N VAL A 277 -5.65 -12.16 4.11
CA VAL A 277 -6.52 -12.45 5.25
C VAL A 277 -5.67 -12.60 6.51
N CYS A 278 -6.10 -11.94 7.58
CA CYS A 278 -5.51 -12.12 8.90
C CYS A 278 -5.87 -13.51 9.40
N ARG A 279 -4.91 -14.45 9.43
CA ARG A 279 -5.18 -15.84 9.76
C ARG A 279 -3.94 -16.52 10.32
N ASP A 280 -4.14 -17.32 11.36
CA ASP A 280 -3.20 -18.36 11.74
C ASP A 280 -3.36 -19.56 10.79
N SER A 281 -2.38 -19.74 9.90
CA SER A 281 -2.39 -20.79 8.89
C SER A 281 -2.27 -22.21 9.46
N ILE A 282 -1.79 -22.36 10.71
CA ILE A 282 -1.66 -23.65 11.38
C ILE A 282 -2.94 -23.99 12.13
N CYS A 283 -3.47 -23.04 12.91
CA CYS A 283 -4.60 -23.32 13.80
C CYS A 283 -5.96 -23.33 13.10
N GLY A 284 -6.08 -22.70 11.92
CA GLY A 284 -7.32 -22.64 11.15
C GLY A 284 -8.42 -21.84 11.85
N SER A 285 -8.76 -20.68 11.30
CA SER A 285 -10.02 -19.99 11.63
C SER A 285 -10.92 -19.97 10.40
N GLU A 286 -12.24 -20.07 10.64
CA GLU A 286 -13.40 -20.26 9.73
C GLU A 286 -13.16 -20.55 8.23
N ASP A 287 -13.84 -21.61 7.76
CA ASP A 287 -13.70 -22.34 6.49
C ASP A 287 -14.10 -21.60 5.19
N THR A 288 -13.78 -20.31 5.03
CA THR A 288 -14.11 -19.61 3.77
C THR A 288 -12.87 -19.02 3.08
N TRP A 289 -12.59 -19.55 1.89
CA TRP A 289 -11.63 -19.07 0.89
C TRP A 289 -12.26 -18.04 -0.07
#